data_AF-A0A7V8WFF7-F1
#
_entry.id   AF-A0A7V8WFF7-F1
#
_cell.length_a   1.000
_cell.length_b   1.000
_cell.length_c   1.000
_cell.angle_alpha   90.00
_cell.angle_beta   90.00
_cell.angle_gamma   90.00
#
_symmetry.space_group_name_H-M   'P 1'
#
loop_
_entity.id
_entity.type
_entity.pdbx_description
1 polymer ?
#
loop_
_entity_poly.entity_id
_entity_poly.type
_entity_poly.pdbx_seq_one_letter_code
_entity_poly.pdbx_strand_id
1 'polypeptide(L)'
;MRIAIDARKLRDYGIGTYVRNVLRNLARIDKTTEYVLLCQPPDVALVEGLGENFRTVPERAGNYSFREQISVPLDLRRERIDLFHAPHYVLPPLVPCKSVVTIHDC
;
A
#
# COMPACT_ATOMS: atom_id res chain seq x y z
N MET A 1 -2.55 -7.33 -14.01
CA MET A 1 -2.69 -5.96 -13.45
C MET A 1 -1.98 -5.93 -12.12
N ARG A 2 -1.22 -4.87 -11.85
CA ARG A 2 -0.46 -4.66 -10.60
C ARG A 2 -1.05 -3.51 -9.81
N ILE A 3 -1.57 -3.83 -8.63
CA ILE A 3 -2.10 -2.84 -7.70
C ILE A 3 -1.14 -2.67 -6.53
N ALA A 4 -0.66 -1.45 -6.30
CA ALA A 4 0.04 -1.12 -5.07
C ALA A 4 -0.95 -0.66 -4.00
N ILE A 5 -0.80 -1.13 -2.77
CA ILE A 5 -1.56 -0.68 -1.60
C ILE A 5 -0.59 -0.09 -0.59
N ASP A 6 -0.82 1.15 -0.17
CA ASP A 6 -0.04 1.76 0.91
C ASP A 6 -0.43 1.15 2.26
N ALA A 7 0.44 0.27 2.75
CA ALA A 7 0.29 -0.45 4.00
C ALA A 7 1.29 0.02 5.07
N ARG A 8 1.89 1.21 4.90
CA ARG A 8 2.83 1.77 5.90
C ARG A 8 2.17 2.09 7.23
N LYS A 9 0.84 2.26 7.22
CA LYS A 9 0.00 2.55 8.39
C LYS A 9 -0.68 1.32 8.99
N LEU A 10 -0.16 0.11 8.74
CA LEU A 10 -0.72 -1.14 9.26
C LEU A 10 -0.86 -1.18 10.78
N ARG A 11 -0.06 -0.41 11.53
CA ARG A 11 -0.14 -0.32 13.00
C ARG A 11 -1.01 0.82 13.52
N ASP A 12 -1.44 1.74 12.65
CA ASP A 12 -2.34 2.82 13.05
C ASP A 12 -3.70 2.22 13.47
N TYR A 13 -4.51 2.99 14.20
CA TYR A 13 -5.82 2.56 14.69
C TYR A 13 -6.85 2.40 13.56
N GLY A 14 -7.79 3.33 13.38
CA GLY A 14 -8.87 3.19 12.39
C GLY A 14 -8.37 2.80 10.99
N ILE A 15 -7.36 3.53 10.49
CA ILE A 15 -6.73 3.27 9.19
C ILE A 15 -6.10 1.88 9.14
N GLY A 16 -5.29 1.50 10.13
CA GLY A 16 -4.65 0.18 10.12
C GLY A 16 -5.67 -0.96 10.20
N THR A 17 -6.75 -0.79 10.98
CA THR A 17 -7.86 -1.75 11.01
C THR A 17 -8.53 -1.87 9.65
N TYR A 18 -8.79 -0.76 8.97
CA TYR A 18 -9.32 -0.76 7.62
C TYR A 18 -8.40 -1.51 6.65
N VAL A 19 -7.12 -1.13 6.58
CA VAL A 19 -6.13 -1.75 5.68
C VAL A 19 -6.01 -3.25 5.93
N ARG A 20 -5.86 -3.69 7.19
CA ARG A 20 -5.77 -5.12 7.52
C ARG A 20 -7.00 -5.91 7.05
N ASN A 21 -8.20 -5.33 7.17
CA ASN A 21 -9.43 -5.99 6.71
C ASN A 21 -9.56 -5.97 5.19
N VAL A 22 -9.16 -4.89 4.51
CA VAL A 22 -9.11 -4.84 3.03
C VAL A 22 -8.19 -5.95 2.51
N LEU A 23 -6.94 -6.00 3.01
CA LEU A 23 -5.96 -7.01 2.60
C LEU A 23 -6.47 -8.43 2.84
N ARG A 24 -7.01 -8.70 4.03
CA ARG A 24 -7.55 -10.03 4.38
C ARG A 24 -8.71 -10.46 3.46
N ASN A 25 -9.60 -9.53 3.10
CA ASN A 25 -10.74 -9.88 2.25
C ASN A 25 -10.34 -9.98 0.78
N LEU A 26 -9.45 -9.12 0.28
CA LEU A 26 -8.87 -9.26 -1.06
C LEU A 26 -8.16 -10.61 -1.21
N ALA A 27 -7.36 -11.00 -0.22
CA ALA A 27 -6.73 -12.30 -0.16
C ALA A 27 -7.70 -13.48 -0.25
N ARG A 28 -8.96 -13.32 0.18
CA ARG A 28 -10.00 -14.37 0.09
C ARG A 28 -10.69 -14.40 -1.27
N ILE A 29 -10.96 -13.24 -1.85
CA ILE A 29 -11.85 -13.13 -3.02
C ILE A 29 -11.11 -13.02 -4.36
N ASP A 30 -9.84 -12.62 -4.37
CA ASP A 30 -9.09 -12.40 -5.60
C ASP A 30 -7.72 -13.11 -5.58
N LYS A 31 -7.50 -13.93 -6.61
CA LYS A 31 -6.29 -14.73 -6.84
C LYS A 31 -5.57 -14.37 -8.13
N THR A 32 -6.07 -13.40 -8.89
CA THR A 32 -5.62 -13.09 -10.25
C THR A 32 -4.86 -11.78 -10.35
N THR A 33 -5.18 -10.81 -9.48
CA THR A 33 -4.46 -9.53 -9.44
C THR A 33 -3.18 -9.66 -8.63
N GLU A 34 -2.10 -9.05 -9.13
CA GLU A 34 -0.85 -8.92 -8.38
C GLU A 34 -0.95 -7.72 -7.44
N TYR A 35 -0.83 -7.96 -6.14
CA TYR A 35 -0.85 -6.94 -5.10
C TYR A 35 0.56 -6.67 -4.59
N VAL A 36 0.98 -5.40 -4.64
CA VAL A 36 2.26 -4.92 -4.10
C VAL A 36 1.99 -4.09 -2.86
N LEU A 37 2.45 -4.55 -1.70
CA LEU A 37 2.22 -3.90 -0.43
C LEU A 37 3.42 -3.04 -0.05
N LEU A 38 3.24 -1.72 -0.07
CA LEU A 38 4.25 -0.80 0.47
C LEU A 38 4.16 -0.86 1.99
N CYS A 39 5.12 -1.54 2.63
CA CYS A 39 5.09 -1.80 4.08
C CYS A 39 6.34 -1.26 4.77
N GLN A 40 6.20 -0.82 6.01
CA GLN A 40 7.37 -0.58 6.86
C GLN A 40 8.12 -1.91 7.06
N PRO A 41 9.47 -1.93 7.05
CA PRO A 41 10.23 -3.18 7.23
C PRO A 41 9.84 -4.01 8.46
N PRO A 42 9.57 -3.42 9.65
CA PRO A 42 9.12 -4.17 10.83
C PRO A 42 7.73 -4.82 10.69
N ASP A 43 6.95 -4.42 9.69
CA ASP A 43 5.56 -4.81 9.51
C ASP A 43 5.35 -5.82 8.37
N VAL A 44 6.43 -6.23 7.69
CA VAL A 44 6.38 -7.25 6.63
C VAL A 44 5.72 -8.54 7.14
N ALA A 45 6.08 -8.99 8.35
CA ALA A 45 5.51 -10.18 8.97
C ALA A 45 3.99 -10.09 9.23
N LEU A 46 3.40 -8.89 9.31
CA LEU A 46 1.95 -8.71 9.52
C LEU A 46 1.12 -9.01 8.27
N VAL A 47 1.77 -9.05 7.11
CA VAL A 47 1.14 -9.28 5.81
C VAL A 47 1.68 -10.53 5.11
N GLU A 48 2.55 -11.28 5.77
CA GLU A 48 2.94 -12.61 5.34
C GLU A 48 1.72 -13.55 5.33
N GLY A 49 1.65 -14.43 4.34
CA GLY A 49 0.58 -15.42 4.23
C GLY A 49 -0.74 -14.95 3.62
N LEU A 50 -0.81 -13.73 3.05
CA LEU A 50 -2.00 -13.26 2.31
C LEU A 50 -2.25 -14.02 1.00
N GLY A 51 -1.23 -14.68 0.45
CA GLY A 51 -1.33 -15.50 -0.76
C GLY A 51 -0.19 -15.23 -1.73
N GLU A 52 -0.05 -16.08 -2.75
CA GLU A 52 1.04 -16.01 -3.73
C GLU A 52 1.00 -14.75 -4.61
N ASN A 53 -0.18 -14.16 -4.76
CA ASN A 53 -0.37 -12.93 -5.52
C ASN A 53 -0.10 -11.65 -4.70
N PHE A 54 0.36 -11.77 -3.45
CA PHE A 54 0.76 -10.65 -2.60
C PHE A 54 2.28 -10.62 -2.43
N ARG A 55 2.89 -9.46 -2.69
CA ARG A 55 4.32 -9.23 -2.46
C ARG A 55 4.51 -7.95 -1.67
N THR A 56 5.46 -7.95 -0.75
CA THR A 56 5.85 -6.76 0.01
C THR A 56 7.02 -6.03 -0.66
N VAL A 57 6.96 -4.71 -0.62
CA VAL A 57 8.05 -3.80 -0.97
C VAL A 57 8.32 -2.94 0.27
N PRO A 58 9.51 -3.08 0.90
CA PRO A 58 9.83 -2.31 2.09
C PRO A 58 9.96 -0.81 1.76
N GLU A 59 9.07 0.01 2.33
CA GLU A 59 9.10 1.46 2.21
C GLU A 59 9.42 2.07 3.57
N ARG A 60 10.53 2.83 3.61
CA ARG A 60 11.13 3.40 4.83
C ARG A 60 10.81 4.88 5.02
N ALA A 61 10.11 5.50 4.07
CA ALA A 61 9.62 6.86 4.25
C ALA A 61 8.73 6.91 5.49
N GLY A 62 9.05 7.82 6.40
CA GLY A 62 8.19 8.11 7.54
C GLY A 62 6.85 8.67 7.07
N ASN A 63 5.82 8.48 7.90
CA ASN A 63 4.50 9.07 7.67
C ASN A 63 4.63 10.60 7.52
N TYR A 64 4.01 11.17 6.48
CA TYR A 64 4.00 12.62 6.23
C TYR A 64 5.39 13.24 6.01
N SER A 65 6.37 12.44 5.59
CA SER A 65 7.74 12.91 5.36
C SER A 65 7.94 13.38 3.92
N PHE A 66 8.78 14.39 3.73
CA PHE A 66 9.23 14.79 2.38
C PHE A 66 9.82 13.64 1.57
N ARG A 67 10.38 12.62 2.23
CA ARG A 67 10.93 11.43 1.58
C ARG A 67 9.85 10.65 0.83
N GLU A 68 8.63 10.56 1.37
CA GLU A 68 7.54 9.80 0.72
C GLU A 68 7.11 10.43 -0.61
N GLN A 69 7.34 11.73 -0.78
CA GLN A 69 7.04 12.45 -2.01
C GLN A 69 7.92 12.00 -3.18
N ILE A 70 9.03 11.31 -2.88
CA ILE A 70 10.01 10.81 -3.85
C ILE A 70 10.06 9.29 -3.85
N SER A 71 10.21 8.65 -2.69
CA SER A 71 10.41 7.20 -2.61
C SER A 71 9.19 6.40 -3.08
N VAL A 72 7.98 6.83 -2.71
CA VAL A 72 6.74 6.14 -3.13
C VAL A 72 6.60 6.20 -4.66
N PRO A 73 6.67 7.35 -5.35
CA PRO A 73 6.69 7.39 -6.81
C PRO A 73 7.77 6.53 -7.47
N LEU A 74 8.98 6.47 -6.88
CA LEU A 74 10.08 5.65 -7.40
C LEU A 74 9.77 4.16 -7.28
N ASP A 75 9.25 3.71 -6.14
CA ASP A 75 8.85 2.32 -5.93
C ASP A 75 7.69 1.94 -6.86
N LEU A 76 6.68 2.80 -7.00
CA LEU A 76 5.57 2.57 -7.94
C LEU A 76 6.06 2.44 -9.40
N ARG A 77 7.02 3.27 -9.81
CA ARG A 77 7.61 3.21 -11.14
C ARG A 77 8.46 1.95 -11.34
N ARG A 78 9.30 1.61 -10.35
CA ARG A 78 10.16 0.42 -10.38
C ARG A 78 9.34 -0.86 -10.49
N GLU A 79 8.22 -0.91 -9.78
CA GLU A 79 7.36 -2.09 -9.73
C GLU A 79 6.34 -2.17 -10.86
N ARG A 80 6.30 -1.13 -11.73
CA ARG A 80 5.40 -1.02 -12.88
C ARG A 80 3.94 -1.14 -12.44
N ILE A 81 3.57 -0.33 -11.45
CA ILE A 81 2.23 -0.34 -10.86
C ILE A 81 1.22 0.31 -11.81
N ASP A 82 0.09 -0.35 -12.02
CA ASP A 82 -1.02 0.14 -12.85
C ASP A 82 -1.98 1.04 -12.04
N LEU A 83 -2.17 0.71 -10.75
CA LEU A 83 -3.08 1.38 -9.83
C LEU A 83 -2.47 1.48 -8.43
N PHE A 84 -2.48 2.66 -7.84
CA PHE A 84 -2.06 2.89 -6.45
C PHE A 84 -3.26 3.19 -5.56
N HIS A 85 -3.43 2.42 -4.49
CA HIS A 85 -4.41 2.70 -3.43
C HIS A 85 -3.68 3.29 -2.23
N ALA A 86 -4.00 4.55 -1.91
CA ALA A 86 -3.59 5.24 -0.70
C ALA A 86 -4.75 5.23 0.31
N PRO A 87 -4.72 4.38 1.36
CA PRO A 87 -5.78 4.30 2.37
C PRO A 87 -5.75 5.46 3.39
N HIS A 88 -5.11 6.56 3.03
CA HIS A 88 -4.96 7.76 3.83
C HIS A 88 -4.86 8.97 2.89
N TYR A 89 -5.05 10.17 3.44
CA TYR A 89 -5.21 11.42 2.68
C TYR A 89 -3.95 11.94 1.97
N VAL A 90 -2.86 11.16 1.91
CA VAL A 90 -1.60 11.60 1.28
C VAL A 90 -1.41 10.84 -0.02
N LEU A 91 -1.43 11.60 -1.12
CA LEU A 91 -1.08 11.14 -2.44
C LEU A 91 0.07 11.99 -2.97
N PRO A 92 1.29 11.44 -3.15
CA PRO A 92 2.39 12.19 -3.74
C PRO A 92 2.05 12.73 -5.14
N PRO A 93 2.36 13.99 -5.48
CA PRO A 93 2.01 14.58 -6.78
C PRO A 93 2.63 13.86 -7.98
N LEU A 94 3.76 13.18 -7.76
CA LEU A 94 4.55 12.52 -8.81
C LEU A 94 4.18 11.03 -8.99
N VAL A 95 3.09 10.55 -8.39
CA VAL A 95 2.61 9.19 -8.62
C VAL A 95 2.36 8.97 -10.13
N PRO A 96 3.02 7.98 -10.77
CA PRO A 96 3.01 7.82 -12.22
C PRO A 96 1.79 7.05 -12.76
N CYS A 97 0.85 6.67 -11.90
CA CYS A 97 -0.24 5.74 -12.23
C CYS A 97 -1.60 6.21 -11.72
N LYS A 98 -2.67 5.51 -12.13
CA LYS A 98 -4.02 5.76 -11.62
C LYS A 98 -4.02 5.59 -10.11
N SER A 99 -4.79 6.41 -9.41
CA SER A 99 -4.77 6.43 -7.95
C SER A 99 -6.18 6.39 -7.37
N VAL A 100 -6.33 5.64 -6.28
CA VAL A 100 -7.53 5.60 -5.43
C VAL A 100 -7.11 6.08 -4.05
N VAL A 101 -7.81 7.07 -3.51
CA VAL A 101 -7.56 7.58 -2.17
C VAL A 101 -8.76 7.29 -1.30
N THR A 102 -8.55 6.63 -0.16
CA THR A 102 -9.59 6.49 0.86
C THR A 102 -9.40 7.59 1.90
N ILE A 103 -10.39 8.46 2.01
CA ILE A 103 -10.44 9.51 3.04
C ILE A 103 -11.34 8.99 4.16
N HIS A 104 -10.78 8.90 5.36
CA HIS A 104 -11.53 8.58 6.56
C HIS A 104 -11.97 9.91 7.20
N ASP A 105 -13.28 10.14 7.25
CA ASP A 105 -13.86 11.27 7.98
C ASP A 105 -13.87 10.96 9.49
N CYS A 106 -13.72 12.01 10.28
CA CYS A 106 -13.67 11.96 11.75
C CYS A 106 -15.07 11.97 12.35
#